data_AF-A0A0S8DPT6-F1
#
_entry.id   AF-A0A0S8DPT6-F1
#
_cell.length_a   1.000
_cell.length_b   1.000
_cell.length_c   1.000
_cell.angle_alpha   90.00
_cell.angle_beta   90.00
_cell.angle_gamma   90.00
#
_symmetry.space_group_name_H-M   'P 1'
#
loop_
_entity.id
_entity.type
_entity.pdbx_description
1 polymer ?
#
loop_
_entity_poly.entity_id
_entity_poly.type
_entity_poly.pdbx_seq_one_letter_code
_entity_poly.pdbx_strand_id
1 'polypeptide(L)'
;HGNAFGSLIMIDPRVEDDRGMSQLSRLTADTPFPEAEGRPIRDYMRYGTPWPLSEDDYLCVYDADAKNRGIYWIDRFGNRELLYRDPSISALSPIPLRPRRRPPVIPSGTVQTARDIAKAGGEIPQETIAVVNVYDSDFAWPEGSKVAALRIIQALPKTTAPPNQPRIGVANQTNARAVLGTVPVEPDGSAYFEAPVGKAIYFQALDELGMAIQSMRSATYVHPGEQMTCLGCHERKHKASSQPAARPLALLRGPSKIQPDVDGSNPFNYVRLVQPALDRNCVSCHVEQEAVDLAGVVEGTNGWTRSYNNLAAKYGFYFHVSNGSINQGVHGGSRSIAGKFGARVSGLLEFMDDRHYGVKLSDEDFHRLTLWLDCNSEFYGSYENTVAQANGHIVLPTLD
;
A
#
# COMPACT_ATOMS: atom_id res chain seq x y z
N HIS A 1 22.35 -3.94 3.20
CA HIS A 1 21.11 -3.94 4.00
C HIS A 1 21.11 -5.17 4.89
N GLY A 2 21.84 -5.10 6.02
CA GLY A 2 21.77 -6.12 7.08
C GLY A 2 20.59 -5.75 7.97
N ASN A 3 19.38 -6.16 7.60
CA ASN A 3 18.13 -5.54 8.04
C ASN A 3 17.62 -5.97 9.43
N ALA A 4 18.44 -6.63 10.25
CA ALA A 4 18.04 -7.17 11.55
C ALA A 4 19.01 -6.81 12.69
N PHE A 5 19.75 -5.70 12.54
CA PHE A 5 20.68 -5.21 13.55
C PHE A 5 20.45 -3.73 13.82
N GLY A 6 20.62 -3.31 15.07
CA GLY A 6 20.33 -1.95 15.51
C GLY A 6 19.98 -1.91 16.98
N SER A 7 19.17 -0.92 17.37
CA SER A 7 18.55 -0.90 18.69
C SER A 7 17.53 -2.02 18.83
N LEU A 8 17.45 -2.63 20.01
CA LEU A 8 16.38 -3.54 20.37
C LEU A 8 15.19 -2.74 20.91
N ILE A 9 14.00 -3.16 20.53
CA ILE A 9 12.73 -2.55 20.94
C ILE A 9 11.78 -3.61 21.48
N MET A 10 10.87 -3.16 22.33
CA MET A 10 9.66 -3.88 22.69
C MET A 10 8.46 -3.13 22.07
N ILE A 11 7.53 -3.87 21.49
CA ILE A 11 6.27 -3.34 20.96
C ILE A 11 5.15 -3.80 21.89
N ASP A 12 4.40 -2.87 22.47
CA ASP A 12 3.21 -3.17 23.26
C ASP A 12 1.94 -2.79 22.48
N PRO A 13 1.28 -3.76 21.81
CA PRO A 13 0.08 -3.50 21.03
C PRO A 13 -1.16 -3.25 21.90
N ARG A 14 -1.04 -3.23 23.24
CA ARG A 14 -2.13 -2.85 24.16
C ARG A 14 -2.21 -1.34 24.36
N VAL A 15 -1.09 -0.64 24.18
CA VAL A 15 -1.04 0.82 24.16
C VAL A 15 -1.65 1.31 22.85
N GLU A 16 -2.48 2.35 22.91
CA GLU A 16 -3.08 2.93 21.71
C GLU A 16 -2.01 3.61 20.84
N ASP A 17 -2.07 3.40 19.51
CA ASP A 17 -1.16 4.04 18.58
C ASP A 17 -1.49 5.54 18.41
N ASP A 18 -0.70 6.37 19.08
CA ASP A 18 -0.71 7.84 18.94
C ASP A 18 -0.15 8.36 17.60
N ARG A 19 0.25 7.46 16.69
CA ARG A 19 0.95 7.77 15.43
C ARG A 19 2.33 8.40 15.63
N GLY A 20 2.85 8.32 16.85
CA GLY A 20 4.11 8.88 17.33
C GLY A 20 5.02 7.85 18.00
N MET A 21 4.78 6.55 17.77
CA MET A 21 5.52 5.42 18.34
C MET A 21 5.29 5.19 19.85
N SER A 22 4.17 5.65 20.43
CA SER A 22 3.75 5.34 21.82
C SER A 22 3.81 3.84 22.18
N GLN A 23 3.58 2.95 21.22
CA GLN A 23 3.65 1.50 21.41
C GLN A 23 5.09 0.96 21.51
N LEU A 24 6.11 1.77 21.18
CA LEU A 24 7.50 1.35 21.15
C LEU A 24 8.23 1.76 22.44
N SER A 25 8.88 0.78 23.07
CA SER A 25 9.88 1.01 24.11
C SER A 25 11.25 0.59 23.61
N ARG A 26 12.23 1.51 23.62
CA ARG A 26 13.61 1.20 23.25
C ARG A 26 14.33 0.53 24.43
N LEU A 27 14.72 -0.72 24.27
CA LEU A 27 15.40 -1.51 25.31
C LEU A 27 16.89 -1.15 25.41
N THR A 28 17.51 -0.80 24.28
CA THR A 28 18.95 -0.46 24.20
C THR A 28 19.12 0.99 23.78
N ALA A 29 18.84 1.91 24.70
CA ALA A 29 18.86 3.36 24.43
C ALA A 29 20.27 3.93 24.11
N ASP A 30 21.32 3.18 24.42
CA ASP A 30 22.70 3.52 24.09
C ASP A 30 23.04 3.36 22.58
N THR A 31 22.11 2.80 21.80
CA THR A 31 22.22 2.70 20.35
C THR A 31 21.11 3.54 19.69
N PRO A 32 21.44 4.38 18.70
CA PRO A 32 20.47 5.02 17.82
C PRO A 32 19.74 4.02 16.92
N PHE A 33 18.56 4.38 16.41
CA PHE A 33 17.94 3.61 15.32
C PHE A 33 18.78 3.76 14.04
N PRO A 34 19.28 2.65 13.46
CA PRO A 34 19.98 2.71 12.19
C PRO A 34 19.06 3.29 11.11
N GLU A 35 19.65 4.01 10.14
CA GLU A 35 18.96 4.69 9.03
C GLU A 35 18.14 5.92 9.41
N ALA A 36 17.48 5.92 10.58
CA ALA A 36 16.65 7.02 11.07
C ALA A 36 17.44 8.05 11.89
N GLU A 37 18.34 7.60 12.78
CA GLU A 37 19.01 8.47 13.76
C GLU A 37 20.55 8.50 13.63
N GLY A 38 21.15 7.48 12.98
CA GLY A 38 22.60 7.33 12.94
C GLY A 38 23.16 7.03 11.54
N ARG A 39 24.25 7.72 11.16
CA ARG A 39 25.09 7.41 10.00
C ARG A 39 26.60 7.43 10.34
N PRO A 40 27.43 6.58 9.70
CA PRO A 40 27.05 5.56 8.71
C PRO A 40 26.31 4.37 9.37
N ILE A 41 25.32 3.80 8.67
CA ILE A 41 24.35 2.83 9.23
C ILE A 41 25.06 1.65 9.94
N ARG A 42 26.15 1.16 9.34
CA ARG A 42 26.92 0.01 9.84
C ARG A 42 27.43 0.18 11.27
N ASP A 43 27.75 1.40 11.68
CA ASP A 43 28.35 1.69 12.99
C ASP A 43 27.29 1.60 14.12
N TYR A 44 26.00 1.62 13.76
CA TYR A 44 24.86 1.54 14.68
C TYR A 44 24.18 0.17 14.68
N MET A 45 24.68 -0.80 13.91
CA MET A 45 24.18 -2.18 13.87
C MET A 45 24.65 -2.98 15.10
N ARG A 46 24.67 -2.39 16.30
CA ARG A 46 25.40 -2.94 17.47
C ARG A 46 24.73 -4.17 18.06
N TYR A 47 23.40 -4.16 18.20
CA TYR A 47 22.64 -5.30 18.70
C TYR A 47 21.90 -6.03 17.59
N GLY A 48 21.48 -7.27 17.84
CA GLY A 48 20.58 -7.99 16.95
C GLY A 48 20.06 -9.29 17.54
N THR A 49 19.16 -9.93 16.78
CA THR A 49 18.59 -11.26 17.06
C THR A 49 18.19 -11.47 18.53
N PRO A 50 17.29 -10.64 19.08
CA PRO A 50 16.86 -10.78 20.46
C PRO A 50 16.06 -12.08 20.66
N TRP A 51 16.22 -12.70 21.82
CA TRP A 51 15.41 -13.79 22.33
C TRP A 51 14.87 -13.43 23.72
N PRO A 52 13.57 -13.14 23.85
CA PRO A 52 12.96 -12.81 25.14
C PRO A 52 12.99 -13.98 26.12
N LEU A 53 13.45 -13.72 27.35
CA LEU A 53 13.40 -14.66 28.47
C LEU A 53 12.23 -14.33 29.40
N SER A 54 12.01 -13.04 29.67
CA SER A 54 10.92 -12.45 30.47
C SER A 54 10.49 -11.10 29.86
N GLU A 55 9.66 -10.32 30.57
CA GLU A 55 9.35 -8.93 30.19
C GLU A 55 10.53 -7.97 30.41
N ASP A 56 11.53 -8.39 31.21
CA ASP A 56 12.66 -7.54 31.60
C ASP A 56 14.01 -8.10 31.12
N ASP A 57 14.10 -9.40 30.79
CA ASP A 57 15.33 -10.12 30.45
C ASP A 57 15.33 -10.67 29.03
N TYR A 58 16.46 -10.52 28.35
CA TYR A 58 16.62 -10.95 26.96
C TYR A 58 18.03 -11.53 26.73
N LEU A 59 18.13 -12.49 25.81
CA LEU A 59 19.39 -12.78 25.15
C LEU A 59 19.46 -12.00 23.84
N CYS A 60 20.64 -11.53 23.46
CA CYS A 60 20.85 -10.94 22.14
C CYS A 60 22.29 -11.16 21.69
N VAL A 61 22.61 -10.67 20.49
CA VAL A 61 24.01 -10.48 20.10
C VAL A 61 24.38 -9.01 20.15
N TYR A 62 25.60 -8.71 20.60
CA TYR A 62 26.08 -7.33 20.75
C TYR A 62 27.58 -7.18 20.43
N ASP A 63 27.92 -6.06 19.79
CA ASP A 63 29.28 -5.53 19.68
C ASP A 63 29.26 -4.01 19.58
N ALA A 64 30.13 -3.32 20.34
CA ALA A 64 30.20 -1.86 20.33
C ALA A 64 30.60 -1.30 18.96
N ASP A 65 31.52 -1.98 18.28
CA ASP A 65 32.00 -1.60 16.94
C ASP A 65 31.18 -2.22 15.80
N ALA A 66 30.15 -3.01 16.13
CA ALA A 66 29.31 -3.75 15.19
C ALA A 66 30.08 -4.68 14.22
N LYS A 67 31.26 -5.19 14.64
CA LYS A 67 32.15 -6.03 13.82
C LYS A 67 32.11 -7.50 14.20
N ASN A 68 32.25 -7.81 15.50
CA ASN A 68 32.28 -9.19 15.98
C ASN A 68 31.37 -9.36 17.20
N ARG A 69 30.12 -9.78 16.97
CA ARG A 69 29.12 -9.86 18.04
C ARG A 69 29.33 -11.09 18.92
N GLY A 70 29.21 -10.89 20.22
CA GLY A 70 29.09 -11.97 21.21
C GLY A 70 27.62 -12.17 21.59
N ILE A 71 27.31 -13.27 22.25
CA ILE A 71 26.02 -13.51 22.91
C ILE A 71 26.06 -12.82 24.27
N TYR A 72 25.05 -11.99 24.54
CA TYR A 72 24.87 -11.29 25.79
C TYR A 72 23.52 -11.62 26.40
N TRP A 73 23.46 -11.68 27.72
CA TRP A 73 22.24 -11.38 28.46
C TRP A 73 22.15 -9.86 28.63
N ILE A 74 20.95 -9.31 28.47
CA ILE A 74 20.65 -7.91 28.74
C ILE A 74 19.35 -7.81 29.52
N ASP A 75 19.19 -6.73 30.27
CA ASP A 75 17.89 -6.34 30.82
C ASP A 75 17.40 -5.00 30.23
N ARG A 76 16.14 -4.68 30.51
CA ARG A 76 15.53 -3.39 30.10
C ARG A 76 16.08 -2.17 30.85
N PHE A 77 16.86 -2.37 31.92
CA PHE A 77 17.41 -1.30 32.75
C PHE A 77 18.80 -0.85 32.29
N GLY A 78 19.35 -1.52 31.26
CA GLY A 78 20.61 -1.17 30.61
C GLY A 78 21.78 -2.05 31.03
N ASN A 79 21.57 -3.06 31.87
CA ASN A 79 22.61 -4.01 32.25
C ASN A 79 22.86 -5.00 31.11
N ARG A 80 24.11 -5.44 30.98
CA ARG A 80 24.57 -6.37 29.95
C ARG A 80 25.67 -7.25 30.50
N GLU A 81 25.57 -8.56 30.27
CA GLU A 81 26.57 -9.55 30.66
C GLU A 81 26.98 -10.38 29.44
N LEU A 82 28.28 -10.49 29.19
CA LEU A 82 28.80 -11.32 28.11
C LEU A 82 28.69 -12.80 28.51
N LEU A 83 27.96 -13.59 27.71
CA LEU A 83 27.86 -15.04 27.93
C LEU A 83 28.87 -15.82 27.10
N TYR A 84 29.07 -15.40 25.84
CA TYR A 84 29.97 -16.08 24.92
C TYR A 84 30.42 -15.16 23.80
N ARG A 85 31.69 -15.20 23.43
CA ARG A 85 32.21 -14.58 22.21
C ARG A 85 33.31 -15.45 21.63
N ASP A 86 33.19 -15.75 20.35
CA ASP A 86 34.28 -16.30 19.58
C ASP A 86 35.09 -15.14 18.96
N PRO A 87 36.43 -15.11 19.11
CA PRO A 87 37.24 -14.02 18.56
C PRO A 87 37.28 -14.00 17.03
N SER A 88 36.99 -15.12 16.37
CA SER A 88 37.05 -15.31 14.92
C SER A 88 35.68 -15.34 14.23
N ILE A 89 34.62 -15.69 14.95
CA ILE A 89 33.27 -15.86 14.38
C ILE A 89 32.26 -14.99 15.15
N SER A 90 31.60 -14.07 14.43
CA SER A 90 30.50 -13.31 15.02
C SER A 90 29.33 -14.23 15.35
N ALA A 91 28.89 -14.20 16.60
CA ALA A 91 27.71 -14.93 17.05
C ALA A 91 26.43 -14.33 16.44
N LEU A 92 25.40 -15.18 16.34
CA LEU A 92 24.07 -14.84 15.81
C LEU A 92 23.00 -15.70 16.50
N SER A 93 21.80 -15.14 16.70
CA SER A 93 20.57 -15.87 17.06
C SER A 93 20.72 -16.80 18.28
N PRO A 94 20.92 -16.27 19.49
CA PRO A 94 20.90 -17.08 20.70
C PRO A 94 19.53 -17.74 20.88
N ILE A 95 19.53 -19.07 20.94
CA ILE A 95 18.33 -19.88 21.20
C ILE A 95 18.62 -20.76 22.41
N PRO A 96 18.05 -20.48 23.59
CA PRO A 96 18.27 -21.30 24.78
C PRO A 96 17.59 -22.66 24.63
N LEU A 97 18.31 -23.73 25.01
CA LEU A 97 17.74 -25.07 25.11
C LEU A 97 16.89 -25.17 26.38
N ARG A 98 15.58 -25.00 26.22
CA ARG A 98 14.60 -25.15 27.31
C ARG A 98 13.30 -25.81 26.84
N PRO A 99 12.59 -26.53 27.72
CA PRO A 99 11.22 -26.94 27.43
C PRO A 99 10.34 -25.73 27.08
N ARG A 100 9.44 -25.89 26.11
CA ARG A 100 8.46 -24.86 25.71
C ARG A 100 7.07 -25.47 25.62
N ARG A 101 6.05 -24.71 26.03
CA ARG A 101 4.66 -25.08 25.78
C ARG A 101 4.42 -25.12 24.27
N ARG A 102 3.86 -26.22 23.77
CA ARG A 102 3.43 -26.34 22.37
C ARG A 102 2.33 -25.29 22.11
N PRO A 103 2.47 -24.42 21.09
CA PRO A 103 1.41 -23.50 20.71
C PRO A 103 0.11 -24.26 20.37
N PRO A 104 -1.07 -23.66 20.61
CA PRO A 104 -2.33 -24.26 20.19
C PRO A 104 -2.36 -24.46 18.67
N VAL A 105 -3.01 -25.53 18.22
CA VAL A 105 -3.23 -25.77 16.78
C VAL A 105 -4.46 -24.97 16.37
N ILE A 106 -4.29 -24.03 15.44
CA ILE A 106 -5.39 -23.29 14.82
C ILE A 106 -5.88 -24.10 13.61
N PRO A 107 -7.18 -24.44 13.52
CA PRO A 107 -7.70 -25.12 12.34
C PRO A 107 -7.53 -24.28 11.08
N SER A 108 -7.20 -24.91 9.94
CA SER A 108 -7.20 -24.21 8.65
C SER A 108 -8.62 -23.73 8.33
N GLY A 109 -8.76 -22.44 8.05
CA GLY A 109 -9.98 -21.81 7.53
C GLY A 109 -9.92 -21.54 6.02
N THR A 110 -8.97 -22.15 5.32
CA THR A 110 -8.73 -21.93 3.88
C THR A 110 -8.59 -23.27 3.16
N VAL A 111 -8.72 -23.26 1.84
CA VAL A 111 -8.68 -24.47 1.01
C VAL A 111 -7.47 -24.43 0.08
N GLN A 112 -6.28 -24.36 0.67
CA GLN A 112 -5.02 -24.20 -0.08
C GLN A 112 -4.32 -25.53 -0.37
N THR A 113 -4.42 -26.50 0.55
CA THR A 113 -3.68 -27.76 0.44
C THR A 113 -4.59 -28.87 -0.08
N ALA A 114 -4.00 -29.91 -0.70
CA ALA A 114 -4.75 -31.11 -1.09
C ALA A 114 -5.52 -31.73 0.08
N ARG A 115 -4.97 -31.63 1.30
CA ARG A 115 -5.64 -32.08 2.53
C ARG A 115 -6.87 -31.24 2.85
N ASP A 116 -6.78 -29.92 2.71
CA ASP A 116 -7.90 -29.02 2.97
C ASP A 116 -8.99 -29.15 1.91
N ILE A 117 -8.61 -29.33 0.64
CA ILE A 117 -9.55 -29.65 -0.46
C ILE A 117 -10.31 -30.95 -0.17
N ALA A 118 -9.60 -32.01 0.20
CA ALA A 118 -10.23 -33.29 0.55
C ALA A 118 -11.18 -33.13 1.75
N LYS A 119 -10.79 -32.32 2.74
CA LYS A 119 -11.63 -32.01 3.90
C LYS A 119 -12.87 -31.17 3.54
N ALA A 120 -12.77 -30.32 2.52
CA ALA A 120 -13.88 -29.54 1.97
C ALA A 120 -14.78 -30.36 1.02
N GLY A 121 -14.57 -31.67 0.88
CA GLY A 121 -15.38 -32.52 -0.01
C GLY A 121 -15.00 -32.40 -1.48
N GLY A 122 -13.83 -31.83 -1.80
CA GLY A 122 -13.35 -31.64 -3.18
C GLY A 122 -13.79 -30.33 -3.83
N GLU A 123 -14.64 -29.54 -3.17
CA GLU A 123 -15.13 -28.25 -3.66
C GLU A 123 -14.42 -27.10 -2.93
N ILE A 124 -14.04 -26.07 -3.69
CA ILE A 124 -13.45 -24.83 -3.15
C ILE A 124 -14.59 -23.81 -3.03
N PRO A 125 -14.94 -23.35 -1.82
CA PRO A 125 -15.94 -22.31 -1.64
C PRO A 125 -15.56 -21.03 -2.39
N GLN A 126 -16.55 -20.26 -2.80
CA GLN A 126 -16.30 -18.95 -3.39
C GLN A 126 -15.63 -18.00 -2.40
N GLU A 127 -14.52 -17.39 -2.83
CA GLU A 127 -13.77 -16.42 -2.04
C GLU A 127 -14.48 -15.08 -2.02
N THR A 128 -14.61 -14.52 -0.83
CA THR A 128 -15.37 -13.27 -0.67
C THR A 128 -14.70 -12.34 0.32
N ILE A 129 -14.94 -11.04 0.10
CA ILE A 129 -14.61 -9.98 1.04
C ILE A 129 -15.91 -9.28 1.42
N ALA A 130 -16.13 -9.16 2.73
CA ALA A 130 -17.20 -8.36 3.30
C ALA A 130 -16.61 -7.17 4.07
N VAL A 131 -17.19 -5.99 3.87
CA VAL A 131 -16.98 -4.82 4.73
C VAL A 131 -18.29 -4.56 5.46
N VAL A 132 -18.27 -4.60 6.78
CA VAL A 132 -19.49 -4.42 7.60
C VAL A 132 -19.98 -2.98 7.50
N ASN A 133 -19.11 -2.00 7.73
CA ASN A 133 -19.42 -0.58 7.55
C ASN A 133 -18.14 0.22 7.25
N VAL A 134 -18.02 0.77 6.04
CA VAL A 134 -16.87 1.60 5.64
C VAL A 134 -16.65 2.81 6.57
N TYR A 135 -17.70 3.32 7.21
CA TYR A 135 -17.62 4.46 8.11
C TYR A 135 -17.10 4.12 9.52
N ASP A 136 -16.95 2.83 9.87
CA ASP A 136 -16.23 2.45 11.10
C ASP A 136 -14.72 2.56 10.89
N SER A 137 -14.19 3.74 11.23
CA SER A 137 -12.79 4.10 11.02
C SER A 137 -12.16 4.70 12.28
N ASP A 138 -10.83 4.60 12.36
CA ASP A 138 -10.00 5.33 13.33
C ASP A 138 -9.60 6.75 12.84
N PHE A 139 -10.17 7.19 11.72
CA PHE A 139 -10.04 8.54 11.16
C PHE A 139 -11.41 9.18 10.97
N ALA A 140 -11.43 10.51 10.82
CA ALA A 140 -12.65 11.25 10.54
C ALA A 140 -12.91 11.31 9.03
N TRP A 141 -14.14 11.02 8.62
CA TRP A 141 -14.61 11.27 7.27
C TRP A 141 -14.92 12.76 7.07
N PRO A 142 -14.70 13.32 5.87
CA PRO A 142 -15.22 14.63 5.53
C PRO A 142 -16.73 14.69 5.76
N GLU A 143 -17.24 15.84 6.19
CA GLU A 143 -18.67 16.05 6.41
C GLU A 143 -19.46 15.77 5.12
N GLY A 144 -20.59 15.06 5.26
CA GLY A 144 -21.44 14.69 4.13
C GLY A 144 -20.86 13.64 3.18
N SER A 145 -19.74 12.99 3.52
CA SER A 145 -19.17 11.91 2.70
C SER A 145 -20.20 10.81 2.43
N LYS A 146 -20.35 10.46 1.16
CA LYS A 146 -21.11 9.30 0.70
C LYS A 146 -20.20 8.40 -0.12
N VAL A 147 -19.97 7.19 0.36
CA VAL A 147 -19.22 6.17 -0.36
C VAL A 147 -20.19 5.40 -1.25
N ALA A 148 -20.04 5.52 -2.56
CA ALA A 148 -20.89 4.84 -3.56
C ALA A 148 -20.31 3.49 -3.99
N ALA A 149 -18.98 3.37 -4.01
CA ALA A 149 -18.29 2.16 -4.45
C ALA A 149 -16.93 2.00 -3.77
N LEU A 150 -16.41 0.77 -3.78
CA LEU A 150 -15.00 0.48 -3.53
C LEU A 150 -14.29 0.21 -4.85
N ARG A 151 -13.19 0.91 -5.11
CA ARG A 151 -12.23 0.53 -6.16
C ARG A 151 -11.27 -0.51 -5.60
N ILE A 152 -11.06 -1.59 -6.34
CA ILE A 152 -10.14 -2.66 -5.98
C ILE A 152 -8.91 -2.53 -6.88
N ILE A 153 -7.74 -2.32 -6.28
CA ILE A 153 -6.49 -2.11 -7.01
C ILE A 153 -5.48 -3.14 -6.55
N GLN A 154 -4.82 -3.80 -7.50
CA GLN A 154 -3.67 -4.64 -7.24
C GLN A 154 -2.38 -3.84 -7.32
N ALA A 155 -1.54 -3.97 -6.29
CA ALA A 155 -0.14 -3.58 -6.36
C ALA A 155 0.66 -4.72 -7.00
N LEU A 156 1.25 -4.47 -8.17
CA LEU A 156 1.92 -5.52 -8.95
C LEU A 156 3.34 -5.77 -8.40
N PRO A 157 3.76 -7.04 -8.25
CA PRO A 157 5.09 -7.37 -7.80
C PRO A 157 6.15 -6.84 -8.77
N LYS A 158 7.23 -6.32 -8.20
CA LYS A 158 8.36 -5.83 -8.98
C LYS A 158 9.26 -6.95 -9.45
N THR A 159 9.55 -6.99 -10.75
CA THR A 159 10.41 -8.01 -11.38
C THR A 159 11.88 -7.63 -11.46
N THR A 160 12.23 -6.42 -11.04
CA THR A 160 13.60 -5.89 -11.13
C THR A 160 14.15 -5.48 -9.76
N ALA A 161 15.43 -5.78 -9.52
CA ALA A 161 16.10 -5.41 -8.26
C ALA A 161 16.32 -3.90 -8.10
N PRO A 162 16.89 -3.16 -9.08
CA PRO A 162 17.26 -1.76 -8.86
C PRO A 162 16.03 -0.86 -8.72
N PRO A 163 16.00 0.10 -7.78
CA PRO A 163 14.90 1.05 -7.67
C PRO A 163 14.76 1.86 -8.98
N ASN A 164 13.52 2.15 -9.39
CA ASN A 164 13.21 2.95 -10.59
C ASN A 164 13.80 2.43 -11.91
N GLN A 165 14.08 1.14 -12.04
CA GLN A 165 14.50 0.55 -13.32
C GLN A 165 13.59 -0.64 -13.66
N PRO A 166 12.59 -0.46 -14.54
CA PRO A 166 12.19 0.81 -15.15
C PRO A 166 11.53 1.77 -14.15
N ARG A 167 11.40 3.03 -14.55
CA ARG A 167 10.71 4.06 -13.78
C ARG A 167 9.24 4.07 -14.17
N ILE A 168 8.38 3.58 -13.28
CA ILE A 168 6.95 3.39 -13.50
C ILE A 168 6.20 4.72 -13.68
N GLY A 169 6.63 5.75 -12.95
CA GLY A 169 6.13 7.12 -13.08
C GLY A 169 7.05 8.12 -12.39
N VAL A 170 6.61 9.38 -12.26
CA VAL A 170 7.38 10.46 -11.63
C VAL A 170 7.80 10.09 -10.20
N ALA A 171 6.95 9.33 -9.50
CA ALA A 171 7.14 8.88 -8.13
C ALA A 171 8.37 7.97 -7.95
N ASN A 172 9.33 8.42 -7.14
CA ASN A 172 10.45 7.61 -6.66
C ASN A 172 9.98 6.32 -5.95
N GLN A 173 10.44 5.19 -6.47
CA GLN A 173 10.21 3.81 -6.01
C GLN A 173 8.73 3.43 -5.89
N THR A 174 7.88 3.96 -6.76
CA THR A 174 6.49 3.52 -6.86
C THR A 174 6.39 2.13 -7.51
N ASN A 175 5.27 1.46 -7.23
CA ASN A 175 4.94 0.17 -7.80
C ASN A 175 3.98 0.31 -8.97
N ALA A 176 4.12 -0.58 -9.97
CA ALA A 176 3.11 -0.77 -11.01
C ALA A 176 1.80 -1.28 -10.40
N ARG A 177 0.68 -0.96 -11.03
CA ARG A 177 -0.66 -1.24 -10.50
C ARG A 177 -1.63 -1.68 -11.60
N ALA A 178 -2.67 -2.37 -11.17
CA ALA A 178 -3.81 -2.74 -12.01
C ALA A 178 -5.11 -2.44 -11.26
N VAL A 179 -6.00 -1.67 -11.87
CA VAL A 179 -7.34 -1.41 -11.33
C VAL A 179 -8.21 -2.59 -11.73
N LEU A 180 -8.50 -3.48 -10.79
CA LEU A 180 -9.28 -4.69 -11.07
C LEU A 180 -10.75 -4.35 -11.35
N GLY A 181 -11.22 -3.23 -10.80
CA GLY A 181 -12.54 -2.70 -11.05
C GLY A 181 -13.17 -2.10 -9.79
N THR A 182 -14.51 -2.01 -9.80
CA THR A 182 -15.30 -1.48 -8.69
C THR A 182 -16.38 -2.44 -8.23
N VAL A 183 -16.81 -2.27 -6.98
CA VAL A 183 -17.92 -2.98 -6.36
C VAL A 183 -18.79 -1.99 -5.59
N PRO A 184 -20.12 -2.17 -5.55
CA PRO A 184 -21.01 -1.20 -4.92
C PRO A 184 -20.87 -1.22 -3.39
N VAL A 185 -21.06 -0.04 -2.79
CA VAL A 185 -21.26 0.13 -1.34
C VAL A 185 -22.72 0.47 -1.11
N GLU A 186 -23.37 -0.25 -0.21
CA GLU A 186 -24.77 -0.05 0.12
C GLU A 186 -24.97 1.22 0.97
N PRO A 187 -26.19 1.77 1.06
CA PRO A 187 -26.47 2.98 1.84
C PRO A 187 -26.10 2.90 3.34
N ASP A 188 -26.03 1.71 3.92
CA ASP A 188 -25.58 1.49 5.30
C ASP A 188 -24.05 1.43 5.45
N GLY A 189 -23.30 1.63 4.36
CA GLY A 189 -21.85 1.57 4.31
C GLY A 189 -21.28 0.17 4.13
N SER A 190 -22.11 -0.85 3.92
CA SER A 190 -21.65 -2.23 3.77
C SER A 190 -21.27 -2.58 2.33
N ALA A 191 -20.33 -3.52 2.17
CA ALA A 191 -19.94 -4.05 0.87
C ALA A 191 -19.73 -5.56 0.95
N TYR A 192 -20.07 -6.29 -0.11
CA TYR A 192 -19.88 -7.74 -0.19
C TYR A 192 -19.64 -8.16 -1.64
N PHE A 193 -18.48 -8.78 -1.90
CA PHE A 193 -18.02 -9.04 -3.26
C PHE A 193 -17.07 -10.23 -3.37
N GLU A 194 -16.92 -10.73 -4.60
CA GLU A 194 -16.02 -11.81 -4.95
C GLU A 194 -14.56 -11.33 -4.85
N ALA A 195 -13.71 -12.09 -4.16
CA ALA A 195 -12.34 -11.69 -3.90
C ALA A 195 -11.39 -12.07 -5.05
N PRO A 196 -10.45 -11.19 -5.45
CA PRO A 196 -9.38 -11.56 -6.36
C PRO A 196 -8.30 -12.36 -5.58
N VAL A 197 -8.27 -13.67 -5.80
CA VAL A 197 -7.43 -14.62 -5.06
C VAL A 197 -5.95 -14.44 -5.40
N GLY A 198 -5.08 -14.54 -4.38
CA GLY A 198 -3.62 -14.53 -4.57
C GLY A 198 -3.02 -13.19 -5.01
N LYS A 199 -3.84 -12.12 -5.05
CA LYS A 199 -3.44 -10.78 -5.49
C LYS A 199 -3.24 -9.86 -4.28
N ALA A 200 -2.14 -9.10 -4.27
CA ALA A 200 -1.90 -8.06 -3.27
C ALA A 200 -2.76 -6.84 -3.59
N ILE A 201 -3.94 -6.75 -2.96
CA ILE A 201 -4.96 -5.75 -3.25
C ILE A 201 -5.09 -4.70 -2.15
N TYR A 202 -5.56 -3.52 -2.54
CA TYR A 202 -5.97 -2.46 -1.64
C TYR A 202 -7.23 -1.76 -2.16
N PHE A 203 -7.91 -1.04 -1.28
CA PHE A 203 -9.20 -0.41 -1.60
C PHE A 203 -9.13 1.12 -1.60
N GLN A 204 -9.95 1.73 -2.45
CA GLN A 204 -10.30 3.15 -2.36
C GLN A 204 -11.81 3.29 -2.19
N ALA A 205 -12.23 4.08 -1.21
CA ALA A 205 -13.63 4.46 -1.05
C ALA A 205 -13.95 5.62 -1.99
N LEU A 206 -14.88 5.40 -2.92
CA LEU A 206 -15.23 6.34 -3.98
C LEU A 206 -16.52 7.09 -3.68
N ASP A 207 -16.60 8.35 -4.09
CA ASP A 207 -17.85 9.10 -4.13
C ASP A 207 -18.72 8.75 -5.35
N GLU A 208 -19.85 9.44 -5.49
CA GLU A 208 -20.79 9.30 -6.62
C GLU A 208 -20.19 9.70 -7.98
N LEU A 209 -19.08 10.45 -8.00
CA LEU A 209 -18.35 10.86 -9.21
C LEU A 209 -17.17 9.92 -9.54
N GLY A 210 -16.99 8.85 -8.76
CA GLY A 210 -15.88 7.90 -8.93
C GLY A 210 -14.53 8.39 -8.41
N MET A 211 -14.47 9.50 -7.68
CA MET A 211 -13.22 9.99 -7.08
C MET A 211 -12.97 9.39 -5.70
N ALA A 212 -11.71 9.05 -5.42
CA ALA A 212 -11.31 8.51 -4.13
C ALA A 212 -11.45 9.56 -3.00
N ILE A 213 -12.30 9.27 -2.02
CA ILE A 213 -12.38 10.00 -0.75
C ILE A 213 -11.24 9.56 0.17
N GLN A 214 -10.96 8.26 0.21
CA GLN A 214 -9.94 7.66 1.06
C GLN A 214 -9.28 6.47 0.35
N SER A 215 -7.97 6.31 0.52
CA SER A 215 -7.22 5.19 -0.04
C SER A 215 -6.50 4.39 1.04
N MET A 216 -6.61 3.08 1.02
CA MET A 216 -5.78 2.20 1.84
C MET A 216 -4.29 2.38 1.44
N ARG A 217 -3.40 2.42 2.44
CA ARG A 217 -1.93 2.49 2.26
C ARG A 217 -1.23 1.27 2.84
N SER A 218 -1.82 0.13 2.57
CA SER A 218 -1.37 -1.22 2.88
C SER A 218 -1.93 -2.15 1.80
N ALA A 219 -1.62 -3.43 1.85
CA ALA A 219 -2.26 -4.43 1.02
C ALA A 219 -2.84 -5.54 1.88
N THR A 220 -3.88 -6.18 1.37
CA THR A 220 -4.42 -7.44 1.85
C THR A 220 -4.44 -8.44 0.69
N TYR A 221 -4.75 -9.70 0.97
CA TYR A 221 -4.91 -10.74 -0.03
C TYR A 221 -5.85 -11.82 0.52
N VAL A 222 -6.44 -12.60 -0.37
CA VAL A 222 -7.36 -13.68 -0.02
C VAL A 222 -6.84 -15.00 -0.59
N HIS A 223 -6.88 -16.05 0.21
CA HIS A 223 -6.55 -17.42 -0.20
C HIS A 223 -7.76 -18.13 -0.83
N PRO A 224 -7.53 -19.21 -1.61
CA PRO A 224 -8.61 -20.04 -2.09
C PRO A 224 -9.56 -20.52 -0.98
N GLY A 225 -10.87 -20.39 -1.19
CA GLY A 225 -11.93 -20.69 -0.23
C GLY A 225 -12.07 -19.74 0.97
N GLU A 226 -11.29 -18.67 1.07
CA GLU A 226 -11.31 -17.77 2.23
C GLU A 226 -12.47 -16.76 2.18
N GLN A 227 -13.07 -16.50 3.35
CA GLN A 227 -14.09 -15.48 3.56
C GLN A 227 -13.54 -14.40 4.49
N MET A 228 -13.00 -13.34 3.90
CA MET A 228 -12.41 -12.23 4.64
C MET A 228 -13.50 -11.24 5.07
N THR A 229 -13.47 -10.80 6.33
CA THR A 229 -14.37 -9.75 6.83
C THR A 229 -13.58 -8.61 7.44
N CYS A 230 -13.82 -7.39 6.94
CA CYS A 230 -13.37 -6.15 7.54
C CYS A 230 -14.54 -5.51 8.29
N LEU A 231 -14.31 -5.07 9.53
CA LEU A 231 -15.35 -4.37 10.29
C LEU A 231 -15.60 -2.96 9.74
N GLY A 232 -14.54 -2.29 9.30
CA GLY A 232 -14.64 -1.02 8.61
C GLY A 232 -13.32 -0.61 7.97
N CYS A 233 -13.23 0.64 7.52
CA CYS A 233 -12.02 1.15 6.89
C CYS A 233 -11.00 1.59 7.94
N HIS A 234 -10.03 0.73 8.21
CA HIS A 234 -8.98 0.98 9.23
C HIS A 234 -9.58 1.07 10.64
N GLU A 235 -10.34 0.03 11.01
CA GLU A 235 -11.12 -0.04 12.24
C GLU A 235 -10.25 0.04 13.50
N ARG A 236 -10.85 0.57 14.58
CA ARG A 236 -10.17 0.75 15.88
C ARG A 236 -9.83 -0.61 16.51
N LYS A 237 -8.55 -0.89 16.68
CA LYS A 237 -8.06 -2.19 17.19
C LYS A 237 -8.32 -2.43 18.68
N HIS A 238 -8.44 -1.37 19.49
CA HIS A 238 -8.66 -1.45 20.94
C HIS A 238 -10.13 -1.40 21.35
N LYS A 239 -11.05 -1.31 20.38
CA LYS A 239 -12.47 -1.25 20.64
C LYS A 239 -13.10 -2.55 20.16
N ALA A 240 -13.88 -3.19 21.03
CA ALA A 240 -14.74 -4.28 20.60
C ALA A 240 -15.67 -3.76 19.50
N SER A 241 -15.85 -4.55 18.45
CA SER A 241 -16.82 -4.24 17.40
C SER A 241 -18.18 -4.00 18.05
N SER A 242 -18.80 -2.85 17.78
CA SER A 242 -20.21 -2.69 18.07
C SER A 242 -20.97 -3.63 17.15
N GLN A 243 -21.63 -4.64 17.72
CA GLN A 243 -22.56 -5.49 16.98
C GLN A 243 -23.53 -4.57 16.22
N PRO A 244 -23.58 -4.61 14.89
CA PRO A 244 -24.51 -3.78 14.16
C PRO A 244 -25.94 -4.18 14.55
N ALA A 245 -26.81 -3.19 14.77
CA ALA A 245 -28.19 -3.42 15.23
C ALA A 245 -29.03 -4.23 14.22
N ALA A 246 -28.59 -4.27 12.96
CA ALA A 246 -29.17 -5.07 11.89
C ALA A 246 -28.06 -5.72 11.06
N ARG A 247 -28.43 -6.78 10.31
CA ARG A 247 -27.50 -7.42 9.38
C ARG A 247 -27.16 -6.44 8.24
N PRO A 248 -25.89 -6.29 7.85
CA PRO A 248 -25.48 -5.39 6.76
C PRO A 248 -26.22 -5.68 5.46
N LEU A 249 -26.66 -4.64 4.75
CA LEU A 249 -27.45 -4.75 3.52
C LEU A 249 -26.76 -5.58 2.44
N ALA A 250 -25.44 -5.43 2.29
CA ALA A 250 -24.68 -6.16 1.28
C ALA A 250 -24.69 -7.68 1.50
N LEU A 251 -24.86 -8.13 2.77
CA LEU A 251 -24.91 -9.54 3.15
C LEU A 251 -26.32 -10.15 3.04
N LEU A 252 -27.32 -9.37 2.59
CA LEU A 252 -28.67 -9.85 2.29
C LEU A 252 -28.78 -10.38 0.85
N ARG A 253 -27.74 -10.20 0.04
CA ARG A 253 -27.63 -10.67 -1.35
C ARG A 253 -26.34 -11.47 -1.54
N GLY A 254 -26.21 -12.08 -2.72
CA GLY A 254 -24.96 -12.72 -3.13
C GLY A 254 -23.81 -11.70 -3.32
N PRO A 255 -22.55 -12.15 -3.30
CA PRO A 255 -21.40 -11.28 -3.50
C PRO A 255 -21.46 -10.62 -4.88
N SER A 256 -21.16 -9.33 -4.94
CA SER A 256 -21.02 -8.61 -6.22
C SER A 256 -19.80 -9.10 -6.99
N LYS A 257 -19.96 -9.27 -8.30
CA LYS A 257 -18.83 -9.37 -9.22
C LYS A 257 -18.13 -8.01 -9.35
N ILE A 258 -16.81 -8.05 -9.44
CA ILE A 258 -15.99 -6.87 -9.73
C ILE A 258 -16.32 -6.39 -11.15
N GLN A 259 -16.78 -5.15 -11.27
CA GLN A 259 -17.05 -4.53 -12.56
C GLN A 259 -15.75 -3.92 -13.11
N PRO A 260 -15.24 -4.37 -14.27
CA PRO A 260 -14.03 -3.80 -14.85
C PRO A 260 -14.14 -2.30 -15.07
N ASP A 261 -13.01 -1.61 -14.95
CA ASP A 261 -12.90 -0.17 -15.18
C ASP A 261 -12.55 0.12 -16.66
N VAL A 262 -12.35 1.40 -17.02
CA VAL A 262 -12.09 1.86 -18.39
C VAL A 262 -10.78 1.30 -18.97
N ASP A 263 -10.69 1.24 -20.30
CA ASP A 263 -9.48 0.79 -21.00
C ASP A 263 -8.24 1.60 -20.59
N GLY A 264 -7.11 0.90 -20.43
CA GLY A 264 -5.85 1.45 -19.95
C GLY A 264 -5.69 1.45 -18.43
N SER A 265 -6.64 0.90 -17.66
CA SER A 265 -6.56 0.81 -16.19
C SER A 265 -6.04 -0.55 -15.67
N ASN A 266 -6.06 -1.61 -16.49
CA ASN A 266 -5.71 -2.98 -16.11
C ASN A 266 -4.94 -3.75 -17.22
N PRO A 267 -3.60 -3.87 -17.14
CA PRO A 267 -2.73 -3.09 -16.27
C PRO A 267 -2.74 -1.61 -16.66
N PHE A 268 -2.35 -0.75 -15.74
CA PHE A 268 -2.39 0.69 -15.93
C PHE A 268 -1.51 1.16 -17.11
N ASN A 269 -1.94 2.09 -17.95
CA ASN A 269 -1.11 2.61 -19.04
C ASN A 269 -1.58 4.03 -19.41
N TYR A 270 -0.74 5.03 -19.17
CA TYR A 270 -1.09 6.43 -19.41
C TYR A 270 -1.46 6.74 -20.87
N VAL A 271 -0.76 6.13 -21.83
CA VAL A 271 -1.01 6.35 -23.27
C VAL A 271 -2.38 5.83 -23.69
N ARG A 272 -2.88 4.78 -23.04
CA ARG A 272 -4.22 4.24 -23.28
C ARG A 272 -5.29 4.93 -22.43
N LEU A 273 -4.96 5.22 -21.17
CA LEU A 273 -5.92 5.73 -20.19
C LEU A 273 -6.17 7.22 -20.38
N VAL A 274 -5.10 8.03 -20.42
CA VAL A 274 -5.15 9.49 -20.26
C VAL A 274 -4.99 10.23 -21.58
N GLN A 275 -3.99 9.86 -22.39
CA GLN A 275 -3.69 10.59 -23.62
C GLN A 275 -4.91 10.77 -24.54
N PRO A 276 -5.81 9.78 -24.74
CA PRO A 276 -6.97 9.96 -25.59
C PRO A 276 -7.94 11.03 -25.07
N ALA A 277 -8.08 11.16 -23.74
CA ALA A 277 -8.91 12.21 -23.14
C ALA A 277 -8.29 13.60 -23.36
N LEU A 278 -6.96 13.71 -23.27
CA LEU A 278 -6.25 14.96 -23.58
C LEU A 278 -6.34 15.32 -25.06
N ASP A 279 -6.18 14.34 -25.96
CA ASP A 279 -6.24 14.56 -27.42
C ASP A 279 -7.61 15.10 -27.84
N ARG A 280 -8.69 14.57 -27.25
CA ARG A 280 -10.07 15.02 -27.52
C ARG A 280 -10.36 16.42 -26.97
N ASN A 281 -9.88 16.73 -25.78
CA ASN A 281 -10.40 17.85 -24.99
C ASN A 281 -9.42 19.01 -24.79
N CYS A 282 -8.11 18.79 -24.96
CA CYS A 282 -7.09 19.73 -24.52
C CYS A 282 -6.08 20.10 -25.62
N VAL A 283 -5.63 19.12 -26.42
CA VAL A 283 -4.46 19.30 -27.30
C VAL A 283 -4.64 20.42 -28.32
N SER A 284 -5.79 20.52 -29.00
CA SER A 284 -6.00 21.55 -30.04
C SER A 284 -5.87 22.97 -29.47
N CYS A 285 -6.61 23.29 -28.40
CA CYS A 285 -6.56 24.61 -27.80
C CYS A 285 -5.18 24.90 -27.18
N HIS A 286 -4.51 23.91 -26.60
CA HIS A 286 -3.16 24.10 -26.05
C HIS A 286 -2.13 24.44 -27.14
N VAL A 287 -2.28 23.88 -28.34
CA VAL A 287 -1.45 24.25 -29.51
C VAL A 287 -1.79 25.66 -29.99
N GLU A 288 -3.08 25.98 -30.16
CA GLU A 288 -3.53 27.29 -30.65
C GLU A 288 -3.16 28.45 -29.72
N GLN A 289 -3.19 28.21 -28.41
CA GLN A 289 -2.90 29.22 -27.38
C GLN A 289 -1.44 29.22 -26.92
N GLU A 290 -0.56 28.43 -27.57
CA GLU A 290 0.85 28.27 -27.19
C GLU A 290 1.03 27.96 -25.69
N ALA A 291 0.14 27.13 -25.14
CA ALA A 291 0.13 26.73 -23.74
C ALA A 291 1.06 25.52 -23.49
N VAL A 292 0.94 24.91 -22.31
CA VAL A 292 1.69 23.68 -21.98
C VAL A 292 1.42 22.62 -23.04
N ASP A 293 2.46 22.06 -23.63
CA ASP A 293 2.32 21.07 -24.71
C ASP A 293 1.83 19.72 -24.17
N LEU A 294 0.68 19.26 -24.67
CA LEU A 294 0.01 18.02 -24.26
C LEU A 294 0.08 16.92 -25.31
N ALA A 295 1.00 17.01 -26.28
CA ALA A 295 1.14 16.00 -27.31
C ALA A 295 1.56 14.62 -26.74
N GLY A 296 1.02 13.55 -27.32
CA GLY A 296 1.37 12.16 -27.02
C GLY A 296 2.72 11.70 -27.58
N VAL A 297 3.68 12.61 -27.79
CA VAL A 297 4.99 12.28 -28.37
C VAL A 297 5.89 11.66 -27.31
N VAL A 298 6.35 10.42 -27.53
CA VAL A 298 7.28 9.72 -26.63
C VAL A 298 8.67 10.35 -26.70
N GLU A 299 9.19 10.77 -25.55
CA GLU A 299 10.47 11.47 -25.43
C GLU A 299 11.15 11.24 -24.07
N GLY A 300 12.35 11.80 -23.92
CA GLY A 300 13.14 11.70 -22.69
C GLY A 300 13.73 10.31 -22.42
N THR A 301 14.47 10.19 -21.32
CA THR A 301 15.24 8.98 -20.99
C THR A 301 14.38 7.84 -20.47
N ASN A 302 13.17 8.12 -19.98
CA ASN A 302 12.24 7.11 -19.46
C ASN A 302 11.21 6.65 -20.50
N GLY A 303 11.20 7.25 -21.71
CA GLY A 303 10.22 6.93 -22.76
C GLY A 303 8.79 7.37 -22.42
N TRP A 304 8.63 8.49 -21.73
CA TRP A 304 7.31 9.02 -21.38
C TRP A 304 6.83 10.01 -22.44
N THR A 305 5.51 10.15 -22.59
CA THR A 305 4.96 11.16 -23.51
C THR A 305 5.22 12.57 -22.98
N ARG A 306 5.32 13.55 -23.90
CA ARG A 306 5.47 14.98 -23.56
C ARG A 306 4.39 15.47 -22.60
N SER A 307 3.14 15.11 -22.86
CA SER A 307 2.01 15.41 -21.96
C SER A 307 2.27 14.91 -20.53
N TYR A 308 2.77 13.68 -20.35
CA TYR A 308 3.06 13.12 -19.04
C TYR A 308 4.18 13.89 -18.34
N ASN A 309 5.27 14.17 -19.07
CA ASN A 309 6.41 14.95 -18.56
C ASN A 309 5.97 16.34 -18.06
N ASN A 310 5.02 16.96 -18.74
CA ASN A 310 4.50 18.29 -18.42
C ASN A 310 3.45 18.27 -17.30
N LEU A 311 2.67 17.20 -17.17
CA LEU A 311 1.56 17.11 -16.22
C LEU A 311 1.92 16.46 -14.89
N ALA A 312 2.52 15.27 -14.93
CA ALA A 312 2.53 14.34 -13.79
C ALA A 312 3.20 14.91 -12.53
N ALA A 313 4.36 15.57 -12.68
CA ALA A 313 5.10 16.11 -11.54
C ALA A 313 4.46 17.39 -10.96
N LYS A 314 3.80 18.21 -11.78
CA LYS A 314 3.30 19.53 -11.39
C LYS A 314 1.84 19.53 -10.99
N TYR A 315 1.01 18.77 -11.71
CA TYR A 315 -0.45 18.78 -11.57
C TYR A 315 -1.00 17.41 -11.14
N GLY A 316 -0.19 16.36 -11.22
CA GLY A 316 -0.57 15.02 -10.77
C GLY A 316 -0.64 14.87 -9.26
N PHE A 317 -1.04 13.68 -8.81
CA PHE A 317 -1.01 13.29 -7.41
C PHE A 317 -0.19 12.00 -7.26
N TYR A 318 0.76 12.00 -6.33
CA TYR A 318 1.61 10.84 -6.11
C TYR A 318 2.21 10.82 -4.71
N PHE A 319 2.57 9.63 -4.23
CA PHE A 319 3.43 9.42 -3.07
C PHE A 319 4.85 9.02 -3.50
N HIS A 320 5.85 9.59 -2.83
CA HIS A 320 7.25 9.26 -2.97
C HIS A 320 7.75 8.36 -1.83
N VAL A 321 8.72 7.51 -2.14
CA VAL A 321 9.52 6.83 -1.11
C VAL A 321 10.91 7.44 -1.07
N SER A 322 11.29 7.97 0.09
CA SER A 322 12.63 8.44 0.42
C SER A 322 12.84 8.37 1.92
N ASN A 323 14.09 8.47 2.39
CA ASN A 323 14.34 8.60 3.83
C ASN A 323 13.69 9.89 4.35
N GLY A 324 12.83 9.76 5.34
CA GLY A 324 12.05 10.89 5.87
C GLY A 324 10.80 11.26 5.06
N SER A 325 10.43 10.47 4.03
CA SER A 325 9.18 10.67 3.26
C SER A 325 7.92 10.72 4.13
N ILE A 326 7.94 10.12 5.32
CA ILE A 326 6.85 10.25 6.31
C ILE A 326 6.54 11.71 6.69
N ASN A 327 7.51 12.61 6.58
CA ASN A 327 7.37 14.05 6.87
C ASN A 327 7.18 14.89 5.61
N GLN A 328 7.10 14.28 4.43
CA GLN A 328 6.81 15.00 3.18
C GLN A 328 5.30 15.16 3.05
N GLY A 329 4.81 16.41 3.04
CA GLY A 329 3.39 16.76 3.16
C GLY A 329 2.42 15.94 2.29
N VAL A 330 2.04 16.45 1.13
CA VAL A 330 1.02 15.79 0.27
C VAL A 330 1.58 14.54 -0.44
N HIS A 331 2.89 14.50 -0.69
CA HIS A 331 3.57 13.42 -1.42
C HIS A 331 4.24 12.37 -0.52
N GLY A 332 3.92 12.32 0.77
CA GLY A 332 4.53 11.39 1.70
C GLY A 332 3.58 10.88 2.79
N GLY A 333 4.08 10.74 4.00
CA GLY A 333 3.33 10.18 5.12
C GLY A 333 3.24 8.65 5.11
N SER A 334 2.66 8.09 6.17
CA SER A 334 2.34 6.66 6.31
C SER A 334 0.87 6.34 6.02
N ARG A 335 0.01 7.36 6.04
CA ARG A 335 -1.44 7.24 5.87
C ARG A 335 -1.96 8.28 4.89
N SER A 336 -3.08 7.98 4.25
CA SER A 336 -3.90 8.93 3.50
C SER A 336 -4.79 9.71 4.47
N ILE A 337 -5.16 10.93 4.07
CA ILE A 337 -6.10 11.77 4.80
C ILE A 337 -7.40 11.80 4.01
N ALA A 338 -8.51 11.39 4.63
CA ALA A 338 -9.81 11.34 3.96
C ALA A 338 -10.21 12.74 3.46
N GLY A 339 -10.67 12.81 2.21
CA GLY A 339 -10.98 14.04 1.48
C GLY A 339 -9.76 14.80 0.95
N LYS A 340 -8.52 14.39 1.28
CA LYS A 340 -7.27 15.02 0.84
C LYS A 340 -6.35 14.04 0.11
N PHE A 341 -6.92 13.27 -0.80
CA PHE A 341 -6.20 12.23 -1.56
C PHE A 341 -6.58 12.29 -3.04
N GLY A 342 -5.63 11.91 -3.90
CA GLY A 342 -5.89 11.65 -5.32
C GLY A 342 -6.35 12.88 -6.09
N ALA A 343 -7.33 12.68 -6.98
CA ALA A 343 -7.86 13.71 -7.86
C ALA A 343 -8.32 14.97 -7.09
N ARG A 344 -8.96 14.79 -5.93
CA ARG A 344 -9.56 15.85 -5.10
C ARG A 344 -8.60 16.94 -4.65
N VAL A 345 -7.31 16.62 -4.57
CA VAL A 345 -6.25 17.57 -4.16
C VAL A 345 -5.14 17.67 -5.19
N SER A 346 -5.36 17.11 -6.38
CA SER A 346 -4.46 17.28 -7.51
C SER A 346 -4.59 18.69 -8.08
N GLY A 347 -3.50 19.26 -8.57
CA GLY A 347 -3.54 20.55 -9.26
C GLY A 347 -4.29 20.48 -10.59
N LEU A 348 -4.41 19.28 -11.20
CA LEU A 348 -5.06 19.12 -12.50
C LEU A 348 -6.57 19.31 -12.43
N LEU A 349 -7.21 18.95 -11.31
CA LEU A 349 -8.68 19.01 -11.17
C LEU A 349 -9.24 20.43 -11.39
N GLU A 350 -8.47 21.47 -11.07
CA GLU A 350 -8.86 22.87 -11.28
C GLU A 350 -9.00 23.25 -12.76
N PHE A 351 -8.46 22.43 -13.67
CA PHE A 351 -8.46 22.68 -15.12
C PHE A 351 -9.42 21.78 -15.89
N MET A 352 -10.22 20.96 -15.19
CA MET A 352 -11.05 19.92 -15.78
C MET A 352 -12.53 20.32 -15.93
N ASP A 353 -12.85 21.61 -15.75
CA ASP A 353 -14.20 22.14 -15.88
C ASP A 353 -14.25 23.48 -16.63
N ASP A 354 -15.44 24.07 -16.67
CA ASP A 354 -15.75 25.26 -17.46
C ASP A 354 -14.95 26.51 -17.07
N ARG A 355 -14.36 26.54 -15.87
CA ARG A 355 -13.46 27.61 -15.41
C ARG A 355 -12.20 27.66 -16.26
N HIS A 356 -11.79 26.53 -16.83
CA HIS A 356 -10.67 26.46 -17.76
C HIS A 356 -11.16 26.60 -19.19
N TYR A 357 -11.38 27.83 -19.63
CA TYR A 357 -11.76 28.18 -21.00
C TYR A 357 -13.00 27.44 -21.54
N GLY A 358 -13.97 27.12 -20.67
CA GLY A 358 -15.23 26.50 -21.06
C GLY A 358 -15.14 25.00 -21.35
N VAL A 359 -14.08 24.32 -20.87
CA VAL A 359 -13.93 22.86 -21.00
C VAL A 359 -15.15 22.13 -20.44
N LYS A 360 -15.63 21.15 -21.21
CA LYS A 360 -16.74 20.25 -20.82
C LYS A 360 -16.36 18.82 -21.16
N LEU A 361 -15.85 18.12 -20.15
CA LEU A 361 -15.49 16.72 -20.30
C LEU A 361 -16.75 15.83 -20.33
N SER A 362 -16.69 14.74 -21.09
CA SER A 362 -17.63 13.64 -20.91
C SER A 362 -17.39 12.95 -19.56
N ASP A 363 -18.38 12.24 -19.04
CA ASP A 363 -18.24 11.47 -17.79
C ASP A 363 -17.06 10.48 -17.87
N GLU A 364 -16.87 9.83 -19.03
CA GLU A 364 -15.75 8.92 -19.25
C GLU A 364 -14.40 9.65 -19.26
N ASP A 365 -14.29 10.80 -19.93
CA ASP A 365 -13.03 11.56 -19.99
C ASP A 365 -12.65 12.15 -18.63
N PHE A 366 -13.64 12.64 -17.88
CA PHE A 366 -13.44 13.07 -16.50
C PHE A 366 -12.94 11.91 -15.64
N HIS A 367 -13.60 10.75 -15.74
CA HIS A 367 -13.23 9.54 -15.00
C HIS A 367 -11.84 9.02 -15.35
N ARG A 368 -11.44 9.03 -16.63
CA ARG A 368 -10.09 8.63 -17.07
C ARG A 368 -9.00 9.46 -16.39
N LEU A 369 -9.21 10.77 -16.33
CA LEU A 369 -8.28 11.71 -15.72
C LEU A 369 -8.26 11.58 -14.18
N THR A 370 -9.43 11.51 -13.53
CA THR A 370 -9.49 11.35 -12.07
C THR A 370 -8.98 9.99 -11.60
N LEU A 371 -9.27 8.91 -12.33
CA LEU A 371 -8.71 7.57 -12.08
C LEU A 371 -7.19 7.61 -12.13
N TRP A 372 -6.61 8.33 -13.08
CA TRP A 372 -5.15 8.46 -13.18
C TRP A 372 -4.54 9.15 -11.96
N LEU A 373 -5.17 10.22 -11.48
CA LEU A 373 -4.75 10.99 -10.32
C LEU A 373 -4.91 10.19 -9.01
N ASP A 374 -6.01 9.45 -8.86
CA ASP A 374 -6.25 8.56 -7.72
C ASP A 374 -5.26 7.38 -7.66
N CYS A 375 -4.70 6.99 -8.80
CA CYS A 375 -3.78 5.88 -8.96
C CYS A 375 -2.31 6.32 -9.02
N ASN A 376 -1.93 7.38 -8.29
CA ASN A 376 -0.55 7.85 -8.12
C ASN A 376 0.09 8.44 -9.39
N SER A 377 -0.73 8.79 -10.38
CA SER A 377 -0.30 9.41 -11.64
C SER A 377 0.83 8.64 -12.34
N GLU A 378 0.73 7.31 -12.39
CA GLU A 378 1.73 6.46 -13.02
C GLU A 378 1.73 6.59 -14.55
N PHE A 379 2.80 6.13 -15.20
CA PHE A 379 2.87 6.03 -16.66
C PHE A 379 2.71 4.58 -17.14
N TYR A 380 3.51 3.68 -16.57
CA TYR A 380 3.53 2.25 -16.89
C TYR A 380 2.71 1.44 -15.89
N GLY A 381 2.20 0.29 -16.31
CA GLY A 381 1.45 -0.67 -15.47
C GLY A 381 2.13 -2.01 -15.36
N SER A 382 3.34 -2.14 -15.90
CA SER A 382 4.16 -3.33 -15.84
C SER A 382 5.64 -2.91 -15.84
N TYR A 383 6.50 -3.76 -15.29
CA TYR A 383 7.95 -3.55 -15.27
C TYR A 383 8.64 -4.06 -16.54
N GLU A 384 7.86 -4.62 -17.47
CA GLU A 384 8.30 -5.27 -18.68
C GLU A 384 8.11 -4.36 -19.90
N ASN A 385 9.02 -4.45 -20.87
CA ASN A 385 8.89 -3.84 -22.20
C ASN A 385 8.27 -2.42 -22.22
N THR A 386 8.96 -1.46 -21.59
CA THR A 386 8.51 -0.06 -21.52
C THR A 386 8.29 0.57 -22.89
N VAL A 387 9.06 0.17 -23.91
CA VAL A 387 8.90 0.64 -25.29
C VAL A 387 7.53 0.25 -25.85
N ALA A 388 7.09 -1.00 -25.68
CA ALA A 388 5.77 -1.41 -26.14
C ALA A 388 4.65 -0.66 -25.41
N GLN A 389 4.77 -0.52 -24.08
CA GLN A 389 3.81 0.23 -23.27
C GLN A 389 3.70 1.71 -23.67
N ALA A 390 4.84 2.37 -23.92
CA ALA A 390 4.90 3.77 -24.37
C ALA A 390 4.29 3.98 -25.76
N ASN A 391 4.23 2.93 -26.57
CA ASN A 391 3.52 2.92 -27.85
C ASN A 391 2.05 2.45 -27.73
N GLY A 392 1.51 2.34 -26.52
CA GLY A 392 0.11 1.98 -26.27
C GLY A 392 -0.23 0.49 -26.36
N HIS A 393 0.76 -0.40 -26.48
CA HIS A 393 0.52 -1.85 -26.44
C HIS A 393 0.28 -2.31 -25.01
N ILE A 394 -0.58 -3.32 -24.85
CA ILE A 394 -0.81 -3.99 -23.57
C ILE A 394 0.40 -4.89 -23.29
N VAL A 395 1.03 -4.69 -22.14
CA VAL A 395 2.09 -5.55 -21.62
C VAL A 395 1.67 -6.06 -20.26
N LEU A 396 1.53 -7.38 -20.14
CA LEU A 396 1.12 -8.01 -18.90
C LEU A 396 2.31 -8.18 -17.94
N PRO A 397 2.11 -7.96 -16.63
CA PRO A 397 3.10 -8.28 -15.60
C PRO A 397 3.46 -9.77 -15.59
N THR A 398 4.74 -10.10 -15.39
CA THR A 398 5.21 -11.51 -15.44
C THR A 398 5.10 -12.27 -14.12
N LEU A 399 4.87 -11.58 -13.00
CA LEU A 399 4.71 -12.15 -11.65
C LEU A 399 3.27 -12.04 -11.12
N ASP A 400 2.30 -11.82 -11.99
CA ASP A 400 0.88 -11.68 -11.62
C ASP A 400 0.11 -13.00 -11.46
#